data_AF-A0A444RBL8-F1
#
_entry.id   AF-A0A444RBL8-F1
#
_cell.length_a   1.000
_cell.length_b   1.000
_cell.length_c   1.000
_cell.angle_alpha   90.00
_cell.angle_beta   90.00
_cell.angle_gamma   90.00
#
_symmetry.space_group_name_H-M   'P 1'
#
loop_
_entity.id
_entity.type
_entity.pdbx_description
1 polymer ?
#
loop_
_entity_poly.entity_id
_entity_poly.type
_entity_poly.pdbx_seq_one_letter_code
_entity_poly.pdbx_strand_id
1 'polypeptide(L)'
;MKPTTIASLQKCKQEKKRFATITAYDYSFAKLFAEEGLNVMLVGDSLGMTVQGHDSTLPVTVADIAYHTAAVRRGAPNCLLLADLPFMAYATPEQAFENAATVMRAGA
;
A
#
# COMPACT_ATOMS: atom_id res chain seq x y z
N MET A 1 8.33 15.81 7.25
CA MET A 1 7.08 15.38 7.92
C MET A 1 7.37 14.24 8.86
N LYS A 2 6.62 14.11 9.97
CA LYS A 2 6.74 12.97 10.88
C LYS A 2 6.12 11.71 10.23
N PRO A 3 6.76 10.54 10.33
CA PRO A 3 6.16 9.30 9.82
C PRO A 3 4.79 9.02 10.44
N THR A 4 3.82 8.65 9.61
CA THR A 4 2.54 8.10 10.08
C THR A 4 2.72 6.62 10.40
N THR A 5 2.24 6.22 11.57
CA THR A 5 2.45 4.87 12.10
C THR A 5 1.13 4.24 12.55
N ILE A 6 1.14 2.94 12.84
CA ILE A 6 -0.01 2.25 13.43
C ILE A 6 -0.46 2.92 14.73
N ALA A 7 0.49 3.37 15.58
CA ALA A 7 0.17 4.12 16.80
C ALA A 7 -0.54 5.46 16.52
N SER A 8 -0.24 6.10 15.38
CA SER A 8 -0.93 7.31 14.94
C SER A 8 -2.40 7.01 14.64
N LEU A 9 -2.70 5.88 13.97
CA LEU A 9 -4.08 5.47 13.69
C LEU A 9 -4.84 5.03 14.94
N GLN A 10 -4.17 4.34 15.87
CA GLN A 10 -4.74 4.00 17.18
C GLN A 10 -5.15 5.25 17.95
N LYS A 11 -4.31 6.29 17.94
CA LYS A 11 -4.64 7.59 18.52
C LYS A 11 -5.85 8.24 17.85
N CYS A 12 -5.90 8.26 16.51
CA CYS A 12 -7.08 8.75 15.79
C CYS A 12 -8.37 8.02 16.22
N LYS A 13 -8.32 6.69 16.39
CA LYS A 13 -9.45 5.89 16.87
C LYS A 13 -9.88 6.29 18.29
N GLN A 14 -8.93 6.44 19.22
CA GLN A 14 -9.19 6.85 20.61
C GLN A 14 -9.82 8.25 20.68
N GLU A 15 -9.33 9.17 19.84
CA GLU A 15 -9.82 10.55 19.74
C GLU A 15 -11.10 10.67 18.90
N LYS A 16 -11.62 9.57 18.35
CA LYS A 16 -12.75 9.54 17.39
C LYS A 16 -12.54 10.45 16.17
N LYS A 17 -11.29 10.71 15.81
CA LYS A 17 -10.90 11.50 14.64
C LYS A 17 -10.82 10.59 13.41
N ARG A 18 -11.51 10.95 12.33
CA ARG A 18 -11.40 10.25 11.05
C ARG A 18 -10.09 10.62 10.35
N PHE A 19 -9.55 9.68 9.58
CA PHE A 19 -8.45 9.91 8.66
C PHE A 19 -8.85 9.35 7.29
N ALA A 20 -8.31 9.95 6.23
CA ALA A 20 -8.55 9.49 4.86
C ALA A 20 -7.46 8.49 4.44
N THR A 21 -7.83 7.60 3.53
CA THR A 21 -6.92 6.65 2.86
C THR A 21 -7.21 6.70 1.37
N ILE A 22 -6.20 6.42 0.54
CA ILE A 22 -6.32 6.41 -0.92
C ILE A 22 -5.41 5.33 -1.51
N THR A 23 -5.79 4.76 -2.65
CA THR A 23 -4.89 3.90 -3.38
C THR A 23 -3.82 4.73 -4.13
N ALA A 24 -2.60 4.21 -4.19
CA ALA A 24 -1.50 4.82 -4.92
C ALA A 24 -0.64 3.74 -5.56
N TYR A 25 -0.14 3.98 -6.77
CA TYR A 25 0.59 2.98 -7.55
C TYR A 25 1.92 3.51 -8.11
N ASP A 26 2.18 4.81 -8.05
CA ASP A 26 3.42 5.39 -8.56
C ASP A 26 3.97 6.52 -7.69
N TYR A 27 5.20 6.93 -8.02
CA TYR A 27 5.93 7.98 -7.33
C TYR A 27 5.22 9.33 -7.38
N SER A 28 4.69 9.71 -8.55
CA SER A 28 4.19 11.06 -8.81
C SER A 28 2.93 11.34 -8.02
N PHE A 29 1.96 10.42 -8.08
CA PHE A 29 0.73 10.53 -7.30
C PHE A 29 0.98 10.34 -5.80
N ALA A 30 1.87 9.42 -5.40
CA ALA A 30 2.22 9.28 -3.99
C ALA A 30 2.80 10.58 -3.41
N LYS A 31 3.69 11.24 -4.15
CA LYS A 31 4.25 12.54 -3.74
C LYS A 31 3.15 13.59 -3.60
N LEU A 32 2.28 13.73 -4.60
CA LEU A 32 1.15 14.66 -4.57
C LEU A 32 0.24 14.41 -3.36
N PHE A 33 -0.16 13.16 -3.12
CA PHE A 33 -1.03 12.80 -2.00
C PHE A 33 -0.39 13.11 -0.65
N ALA A 34 0.91 12.86 -0.50
CA ALA A 34 1.63 13.17 0.73
C ALA A 34 1.70 14.70 0.98
N GLU A 35 1.90 15.50 -0.07
CA GLU A 35 1.90 16.97 -0.01
C GLU A 35 0.52 17.52 0.40
N GLU A 36 -0.57 16.87 -0.04
CA GLU A 36 -1.95 17.19 0.34
C GLU A 36 -2.40 16.58 1.69
N GLY A 37 -1.47 15.96 2.43
CA GLY A 37 -1.72 15.46 3.79
C GLY A 37 -2.40 14.08 3.86
N LEU A 38 -2.54 13.36 2.74
CA LEU A 38 -2.96 11.96 2.71
C LEU A 38 -1.77 11.08 3.11
N ASN A 39 -1.70 10.74 4.40
CA ASN A 39 -0.55 10.04 4.97
C ASN A 39 -0.77 8.54 5.20
N VAL A 40 -1.91 8.01 4.75
CA VAL A 40 -2.21 6.58 4.73
C VAL A 40 -2.54 6.23 3.29
N MET A 41 -1.77 5.33 2.71
CA MET A 41 -1.90 4.95 1.30
C MET A 41 -1.93 3.44 1.15
N LEU A 42 -2.57 2.95 0.09
CA LEU A 42 -2.66 1.52 -0.22
C LEU A 42 -2.13 1.24 -1.63
N VAL A 43 -1.15 0.34 -1.74
CA VAL A 43 -0.85 -0.35 -3.00
C VAL A 43 -1.74 -1.58 -3.07
N GLY A 44 -2.91 -1.43 -3.67
CA GLY A 44 -3.92 -2.48 -3.73
C GLY A 44 -3.94 -3.21 -5.07
N ASP A 45 -4.46 -4.44 -5.07
CA ASP A 45 -4.59 -5.26 -6.29
C ASP A 45 -5.55 -4.66 -7.34
N SER A 46 -6.35 -3.67 -6.96
CA SER A 46 -7.09 -2.77 -7.87
C SER A 46 -6.27 -2.21 -9.04
N LEU A 47 -4.94 -2.16 -8.93
CA LEU A 47 -4.03 -1.85 -10.04
C LEU A 47 -4.21 -2.78 -11.24
N GLY A 48 -4.67 -4.01 -11.03
CA GLY A 48 -4.99 -4.95 -12.10
C GLY A 48 -6.01 -4.37 -13.08
N MET A 49 -7.00 -3.64 -12.57
CA MET A 49 -8.02 -3.01 -13.39
C MET A 49 -7.61 -1.60 -13.83
N THR A 50 -7.10 -0.78 -12.91
CA THR A 50 -6.88 0.66 -13.16
C THR A 50 -5.56 0.99 -13.82
N VAL A 51 -4.55 0.12 -13.72
CA VAL A 51 -3.22 0.30 -14.28
C VAL A 51 -2.95 -0.71 -15.39
N GLN A 52 -3.25 -1.99 -15.16
CA GLN A 52 -2.97 -3.08 -16.11
C GLN A 52 -4.11 -3.30 -17.13
N GLY A 53 -5.32 -2.80 -16.85
CA GLY A 53 -6.46 -2.89 -17.77
C GLY A 53 -7.12 -4.28 -17.85
N HIS A 54 -6.93 -5.11 -16.83
CA HIS A 54 -7.64 -6.39 -16.70
C HIS A 54 -9.09 -6.21 -16.25
N ASP A 55 -9.93 -7.19 -16.54
CA ASP A 55 -11.34 -7.21 -16.11
C ASP A 55 -11.52 -7.53 -14.62
N SER A 56 -10.46 -8.00 -13.95
CA SER A 56 -10.45 -8.31 -12.52
C SER A 56 -9.04 -8.21 -11.95
N THR A 57 -8.89 -8.36 -10.63
CA THR A 57 -7.60 -8.32 -9.94
C THR A 57 -6.90 -9.69 -9.87
N LEU A 58 -7.55 -10.76 -10.33
CA LEU A 58 -7.00 -12.13 -10.32
C LEU A 58 -5.61 -12.27 -10.99
N PRO A 59 -5.29 -11.56 -12.08
CA PRO A 59 -3.97 -11.69 -12.72
C PRO A 59 -2.81 -11.03 -11.95
N VAL A 60 -3.11 -10.20 -10.94
CA VAL A 60 -2.09 -9.42 -10.23
C VAL A 60 -1.16 -10.34 -9.44
N THR A 61 0.15 -10.12 -9.57
CA THR A 61 1.18 -10.91 -8.91
C THR A 61 1.78 -10.18 -7.71
N VAL A 62 2.46 -10.93 -6.83
CA VAL A 62 3.24 -10.34 -5.72
C VAL A 62 4.33 -9.40 -6.24
N ALA A 63 4.89 -9.69 -7.42
CA ALA A 63 5.90 -8.85 -8.05
C ALA A 63 5.33 -7.50 -8.52
N ASP A 64 4.10 -7.49 -9.03
CA ASP A 64 3.41 -6.25 -9.41
C ASP A 64 3.18 -5.36 -8.20
N ILE A 65 2.64 -5.94 -7.11
CA ILE A 65 2.47 -5.22 -5.84
C ILE A 65 3.82 -4.67 -5.37
N ALA A 66 4.85 -5.51 -5.29
CA ALA A 66 6.16 -5.08 -4.80
C ALA A 66 6.77 -3.94 -5.65
N TYR A 67 6.61 -4.00 -6.98
CA TYR A 67 7.05 -2.93 -7.88
C TYR A 67 6.35 -1.60 -7.57
N HIS A 68 5.03 -1.62 -7.47
CA HIS A 68 4.24 -0.42 -7.18
C HIS A 68 4.46 0.08 -5.74
N THR A 69 4.63 -0.81 -4.76
CA THR A 69 5.00 -0.47 -3.38
C THR A 69 6.33 0.29 -3.33
N ALA A 70 7.35 -0.19 -4.04
CA ALA A 70 8.65 0.49 -4.09
C ALA A 70 8.55 1.87 -4.77
N ALA A 71 7.72 2.02 -5.80
CA ALA A 71 7.47 3.30 -6.44
C ALA A 71 6.78 4.30 -5.50
N VAL A 72 5.72 3.87 -4.81
CA VAL A 72 4.96 4.69 -3.86
C VAL A 72 5.82 5.09 -2.65
N ARG A 73 6.58 4.16 -2.07
CA ARG A 73 7.46 4.46 -0.92
C ARG A 73 8.48 5.55 -1.26
N ARG A 74 9.03 5.58 -2.49
CA ARG A 74 9.92 6.65 -2.94
C ARG A 74 9.23 8.01 -3.00
N GLY A 75 7.96 8.05 -3.39
CA GLY A 75 7.17 9.30 -3.50
C GLY A 75 6.66 9.81 -2.16
N ALA A 76 6.31 8.92 -1.24
CA ALA A 76 5.74 9.22 0.07
C ALA A 76 6.52 8.51 1.20
N PRO A 77 7.78 8.92 1.50
CA PRO A 77 8.64 8.19 2.44
C PRO A 77 8.11 8.14 3.87
N ASN A 78 7.24 9.08 4.26
CA ASN A 78 6.71 9.22 5.61
C ASN A 78 5.26 8.73 5.76
N CYS A 79 4.62 8.22 4.70
CA CYS A 79 3.26 7.66 4.83
C CYS A 79 3.29 6.30 5.54
N LEU A 80 2.16 5.94 6.14
CA LEU A 80 1.86 4.55 6.44
C LEU A 80 1.40 3.91 5.13
N LEU A 81 2.23 3.03 4.57
CA LEU A 81 1.95 2.37 3.31
C LEU A 81 1.40 0.97 3.58
N LEU A 82 0.16 0.73 3.20
CA LEU A 82 -0.40 -0.61 3.14
C LEU A 82 -0.14 -1.19 1.75
N ALA A 83 0.01 -2.50 1.66
CA ALA A 83 0.13 -3.20 0.41
C ALA A 83 -0.57 -4.55 0.51
N ASP A 84 -1.33 -4.91 -0.53
CA ASP A 84 -2.09 -6.15 -0.55
C ASP A 84 -1.19 -7.36 -0.83
N LEU A 85 -1.55 -8.50 -0.26
CA LEU A 85 -1.15 -9.78 -0.86
C LEU A 85 -2.23 -10.15 -1.87
N PRO A 86 -1.90 -10.34 -3.16
CA PRO A 86 -2.90 -10.59 -4.19
C PRO A 86 -3.48 -12.00 -4.07
N PHE A 87 -4.53 -12.28 -4.84
CA PHE A 87 -5.25 -13.56 -4.80
C PHE A 87 -4.30 -14.77 -4.82
N MET A 88 -4.55 -15.73 -3.92
CA MET A 88 -3.75 -16.96 -3.74
C MET A 88 -2.28 -16.76 -3.32
N ALA A 89 -1.83 -15.54 -3.03
CA ALA A 89 -0.49 -15.28 -2.49
C ALA A 89 -0.36 -15.52 -0.98
N TYR A 90 -1.40 -16.02 -0.32
CA TYR A 90 -1.47 -16.18 1.13
C TYR A 90 -2.32 -17.39 1.54
N ALA A 91 -2.33 -18.45 0.72
CA ALA A 91 -3.15 -19.64 0.95
C ALA A 91 -2.69 -20.47 2.17
N THR A 92 -1.42 -20.35 2.56
CA THR A 92 -0.90 -20.91 3.82
C THR A 92 -0.18 -19.84 4.65
N PRO A 93 -0.01 -20.02 5.97
CA PRO A 93 0.75 -19.09 6.81
C PRO A 93 2.19 -18.88 6.33
N GLU A 94 2.86 -19.93 5.87
CA GLU A 94 4.25 -19.86 5.38
C GLU A 94 4.33 -19.04 4.10
N GLN A 95 3.44 -19.33 3.13
CA GLN A 95 3.37 -18.57 1.88
C GLN A 95 3.01 -17.11 2.13
N ALA A 96 2.04 -16.85 3.01
CA ALA A 96 1.65 -15.51 3.40
C ALA A 96 2.81 -14.74 4.03
N PHE A 97 3.59 -15.39 4.89
CA PHE A 97 4.78 -14.80 5.52
C PHE A 97 5.87 -14.46 4.51
N GLU A 98 6.20 -15.38 3.59
CA GLU A 98 7.21 -15.17 2.56
C GLU A 98 6.84 -14.02 1.61
N ASN A 99 5.57 -13.96 1.18
CA ASN A 99 5.09 -12.90 0.31
C ASN A 99 4.97 -11.56 1.05
N ALA A 100 4.52 -11.56 2.31
CA ALA A 100 4.55 -10.36 3.15
C ALA A 100 5.99 -9.83 3.30
N ALA A 101 6.97 -10.71 3.54
CA ALA A 101 8.37 -10.30 3.63
C ALA A 101 8.86 -9.65 2.32
N THR A 102 8.42 -10.13 1.15
CA THR A 102 8.75 -9.53 -0.15
C THR A 102 8.21 -8.11 -0.26
N VAL A 103 6.93 -7.91 0.06
CA VAL A 103 6.28 -6.61 -0.04
C VAL A 103 6.78 -5.62 1.03
N MET A 104 7.06 -6.11 2.25
CA MET A 104 7.70 -5.32 3.31
C MET A 104 9.10 -4.84 2.89
N ARG A 105 9.91 -5.69 2.24
CA ARG A 105 11.22 -5.27 1.69
C ARG A 105 11.10 -4.23 0.59
N ALA A 106 10.01 -4.25 -0.18
CA ALA A 106 9.71 -3.22 -1.18
C ALA A 106 9.30 -1.88 -0.55
N GLY A 107 8.89 -1.89 0.72
CA GLY A 107 8.69 -0.68 1.52
C GLY A 107 7.27 -0.46 2.00
N ALA A 108 6.41 -1.49 2.07
CA ALA A 108 5.17 -1.38 2.84
C ALA A 108 5.46 -0.99 4.29
#